data_AF-Q3BP31-F1
#
_entry.id   AF-Q3BP31-F1
#
_cell.length_a   1.000
_cell.length_b   1.000
_cell.length_c   1.000
_cell.angle_alpha   90.00
_cell.angle_beta   90.00
_cell.angle_gamma   90.00
#
_symmetry.space_group_name_H-M   'P 1'
#
loop_
_entity.id
_entity.type
_entity.pdbx_description
1 polymer ?
#
loop_
_entity_poly.entity_id
_entity_poly.type
_entity_poly.pdbx_seq_one_letter_code
_entity_poly.pdbx_strand_id
1 'polypeptide(L)'
;MPTNYSRAQVLDIIEREAAERNIPRDDFLRFAHVETGGAFDELASRGPGGAKGLFQFTPPTAQQYGIAGRELDAVANTDAAARLYLDNRTSLVNRHERDGRPYLSGKPEPDGLDMYLAHQQGAGGYRSLQTAIATGSFGLESTRANILNNVGEKELKSLTGVDSATFRRMSDKDMAQTFVQYWDTKMDRIRIPEKGIEPISTTQQAPSHAAPAHSAPAQPEKPAAQGIALHAAYDLTNKYDHVKYGLGAKDPDKGRVDCSGWVVEMQNATMDEINKGAGKAIFTKDEKFSPGFDSASELLRKAELRSGVLIQGKDVTAQTLKEGMIIGEDNGPQSWDKGRYKGIDHITMVVRDPKDGQLKISQSRGGEGVELSSLDSYLERKHAKGVKLYASDPLSEARDLLQERSQNKQQSHAATEHKPSQAHAAADAPGVLRENARGAEVRTLQQTLQQLGYKDAGGNELKADGAYGQRTSEAVKAFQRAHGLQDDGVVGRDTQAALKQAEKTPLLSEKTNPDHPLFNQAVNKLEQLGPNAFANRQQLVNAAGHMTFEAKVSGMQRIDMVAQSKDGNGLFAVQGQPTDPAHQRIYTDKATAAERPLEQSSNAVRQEAQTQTQVQDQHEQQRSQGRSVG
;
A
#
# COMPACT_ATOMS: atom_id res chain seq x y z
N MET A 1 -36.91 1.25 21.78
CA MET A 1 -36.91 1.51 23.24
C MET A 1 -35.47 1.38 23.70
N PRO A 2 -34.88 2.33 24.44
CA PRO A 2 -33.56 2.13 25.00
C PRO A 2 -33.61 0.92 25.94
N THR A 3 -32.98 -0.17 25.53
CA THR A 3 -32.67 -1.28 26.43
C THR A 3 -31.67 -0.76 27.44
N ASN A 4 -32.11 -0.62 28.69
CA ASN A 4 -31.28 -0.17 29.79
C ASN A 4 -30.37 -1.34 30.17
N TYR A 5 -29.19 -1.42 29.57
CA TYR A 5 -28.27 -2.52 29.82
C TYR A 5 -27.62 -2.32 31.19
N SER A 6 -27.45 -3.38 31.96
CA SER A 6 -26.57 -3.30 33.12
C SER A 6 -25.13 -3.13 32.67
N ARG A 7 -24.29 -2.51 33.52
CA ARG A 7 -22.85 -2.37 33.26
C ARG A 7 -22.18 -3.70 32.85
N ALA A 8 -22.57 -4.81 33.49
CA ALA A 8 -22.05 -6.14 33.14
C ALA A 8 -22.44 -6.54 31.71
N GLN A 9 -23.69 -6.31 31.31
CA GLN A 9 -24.16 -6.59 29.94
C GLN A 9 -23.46 -5.71 28.91
N VAL A 10 -23.21 -4.42 29.21
CA VAL A 10 -22.45 -3.53 28.33
C VAL A 10 -21.03 -4.05 28.12
N LEU A 11 -20.35 -4.45 29.20
CA LEU A 11 -19.00 -5.01 29.11
C LEU A 11 -18.99 -6.32 28.29
N ASP A 12 -19.99 -7.18 28.47
CA ASP A 12 -20.14 -8.42 27.68
C ASP A 12 -20.40 -8.15 26.19
N ILE A 13 -21.17 -7.11 25.86
CA ILE A 13 -21.38 -6.68 24.46
C ILE A 13 -20.05 -6.26 23.83
N ILE A 14 -19.25 -5.46 24.54
CA ILE A 14 -17.93 -5.00 24.05
C ILE A 14 -16.97 -6.18 23.83
N GLU A 15 -16.89 -7.10 24.79
CA GLU A 15 -16.03 -8.29 24.66
C GLU A 15 -16.45 -9.20 23.52
N ARG A 16 -17.76 -9.44 23.36
CA ARG A 16 -18.27 -10.28 22.28
C ARG A 16 -17.94 -9.70 20.92
N GLU A 17 -18.21 -8.41 20.71
CA GLU A 17 -17.90 -7.73 19.45
C GLU A 17 -16.39 -7.72 19.15
N ALA A 18 -15.54 -7.53 20.18
CA ALA A 18 -14.10 -7.63 20.01
C ALA A 18 -13.67 -9.04 19.58
N ALA A 19 -14.19 -10.08 20.25
CA ALA A 19 -13.85 -11.47 19.98
C ALA A 19 -14.29 -11.91 18.58
N GLU A 20 -15.51 -11.56 18.16
CA GLU A 20 -16.05 -11.89 16.84
C GLU A 20 -15.22 -11.30 15.69
N ARG A 21 -14.53 -10.18 15.94
CA ARG A 21 -13.78 -9.41 14.94
C ARG A 21 -12.27 -9.46 15.12
N ASN A 22 -11.78 -10.32 16.02
CA ASN A 22 -10.36 -10.48 16.35
C ASN A 22 -9.67 -9.15 16.74
N ILE A 23 -10.40 -8.31 17.49
CA ILE A 23 -9.87 -7.07 18.08
C ILE A 23 -9.33 -7.39 19.48
N PRO A 24 -8.15 -6.87 19.86
CA PRO A 24 -7.65 -7.03 21.22
C PRO A 24 -8.67 -6.54 22.26
N ARG A 25 -9.16 -7.48 23.08
CA ARG A 25 -10.21 -7.26 24.07
C ARG A 25 -9.91 -6.08 24.99
N ASP A 26 -8.69 -6.02 25.51
CA ASP A 26 -8.28 -5.02 26.49
C ASP A 26 -8.25 -3.62 25.88
N ASP A 27 -7.79 -3.49 24.63
CA ASP A 27 -7.78 -2.21 23.92
C ASP A 27 -9.21 -1.69 23.74
N PHE A 28 -10.11 -2.55 23.27
CA PHE A 28 -11.48 -2.14 22.98
C PHE A 28 -12.27 -1.75 24.23
N LEU A 29 -12.05 -2.45 25.34
CA LEU A 29 -12.59 -2.09 26.65
C LEU A 29 -12.00 -0.78 27.19
N ARG A 30 -10.70 -0.53 26.98
CA ARG A 30 -10.06 0.74 27.33
C ARG A 30 -10.61 1.92 26.52
N PHE A 31 -10.96 1.73 25.24
CA PHE A 31 -11.59 2.79 24.43
C PHE A 31 -12.92 3.20 25.03
N ALA A 32 -13.83 2.25 25.23
CA ALA A 32 -15.13 2.52 25.82
C ALA A 32 -14.99 3.12 27.24
N HIS A 33 -14.00 2.68 28.02
CA HIS A 33 -13.67 3.28 29.30
C HIS A 33 -13.31 4.76 29.16
N VAL A 34 -12.40 5.12 28.24
CA VAL A 34 -12.01 6.54 28.03
C VAL A 34 -13.20 7.37 27.57
N GLU A 35 -13.94 6.89 26.57
CA GLU A 35 -15.02 7.64 25.92
C GLU A 35 -16.21 7.89 26.85
N THR A 36 -16.44 7.01 27.84
CA THR A 36 -17.52 7.13 28.83
C THR A 36 -17.04 7.60 30.21
N GLY A 37 -15.76 7.94 30.37
CA GLY A 37 -15.19 8.33 31.67
C GLY A 37 -15.22 7.19 32.71
N GLY A 38 -15.17 5.94 32.25
CA GLY A 38 -15.15 4.72 33.07
C GLY A 38 -16.52 4.21 33.49
N ALA A 39 -17.60 4.93 33.17
CA ALA A 39 -18.96 4.54 33.53
C ALA A 39 -19.49 3.39 32.67
N PHE A 40 -19.01 3.25 31.43
CA PHE A 40 -19.60 2.37 30.41
C PHE A 40 -21.10 2.63 30.22
N ASP A 41 -21.48 3.92 30.28
CA ASP A 41 -22.86 4.37 30.07
C ASP A 41 -23.16 4.44 28.58
N GLU A 42 -24.02 3.55 28.08
CA GLU A 42 -24.44 3.53 26.68
C GLU A 42 -25.29 4.75 26.29
N LEU A 43 -25.81 5.47 27.29
CA LEU A 43 -26.59 6.69 27.09
C LEU A 43 -25.71 7.96 27.12
N ALA A 44 -24.39 7.82 27.28
CA ALA A 44 -23.45 8.94 27.29
C ALA A 44 -23.62 9.82 26.05
N SER A 45 -23.88 11.11 26.25
CA SER A 45 -24.22 12.04 25.18
C SER A 45 -23.69 13.45 25.45
N ARG A 46 -23.07 14.05 24.44
CA ARG A 46 -22.68 15.47 24.45
C ARG A 46 -23.73 16.40 23.84
N GLY A 47 -25.00 15.96 23.83
CA GLY A 47 -26.14 16.71 23.29
C GLY A 47 -26.48 16.38 21.83
N PRO A 48 -27.48 17.08 21.23
CA PRO A 48 -28.02 16.73 19.92
C PRO A 48 -26.99 16.70 18.80
N GLY A 49 -26.11 17.71 18.73
CA GLY A 49 -25.01 17.79 17.76
C GLY A 49 -23.71 17.12 18.22
N GLY A 50 -23.69 16.54 19.42
CA GLY A 50 -22.50 15.97 20.04
C GLY A 50 -22.34 14.48 19.82
N ALA A 51 -21.18 13.99 20.26
CA ALA A 51 -20.83 12.58 20.32
C ALA A 51 -21.75 11.79 21.27
N LYS A 52 -22.05 10.54 20.92
CA LYS A 52 -23.03 9.69 21.62
C LYS A 52 -22.59 8.22 21.75
N GLY A 53 -23.05 7.57 22.81
CA GLY A 53 -22.87 6.16 23.08
C GLY A 53 -21.49 5.79 23.62
N LEU A 54 -21.27 4.48 23.73
CA LEU A 54 -20.09 3.87 24.36
C LEU A 54 -18.76 4.30 23.73
N PHE A 55 -18.75 4.54 22.41
CA PHE A 55 -17.56 4.97 21.66
C PHE A 55 -17.67 6.40 21.13
N GLN A 56 -18.63 7.19 21.64
CA GLN A 56 -18.76 8.63 21.38
C GLN A 56 -18.77 8.99 19.88
N PHE A 57 -19.63 8.32 19.10
CA PHE A 57 -19.81 8.62 17.68
C PHE A 57 -20.42 10.01 17.47
N THR A 58 -19.77 10.85 16.66
CA THR A 58 -20.35 12.11 16.19
C THR A 58 -21.46 11.85 15.16
N PRO A 59 -22.44 12.75 14.98
CA PRO A 59 -23.53 12.52 14.02
C PRO A 59 -23.06 12.20 12.58
N PRO A 60 -22.04 12.90 12.00
CA PRO A 60 -21.51 12.53 10.69
C PRO A 60 -20.91 11.12 10.65
N THR A 61 -20.12 10.75 11.66
CA THR A 61 -19.52 9.41 11.74
C THR A 61 -20.59 8.33 11.96
N ALA A 62 -21.61 8.61 12.78
CA ALA A 62 -22.73 7.71 12.99
C ALA A 62 -23.50 7.42 11.70
N GLN A 63 -23.69 8.45 10.86
CA GLN A 63 -24.27 8.28 9.53
C GLN A 63 -23.38 7.42 8.63
N GLN A 64 -22.08 7.68 8.60
CA GLN A 64 -21.11 6.91 7.82
C GLN A 64 -21.13 5.41 8.17
N TYR A 65 -21.25 5.07 9.46
CA TYR A 65 -21.24 3.69 9.93
C TYR A 65 -22.65 3.07 10.07
N GLY A 66 -23.69 3.74 9.57
CA GLY A 66 -25.05 3.19 9.50
C GLY A 66 -25.80 3.10 10.84
N ILE A 67 -25.42 3.93 11.81
CA ILE A 67 -26.02 3.96 13.15
C ILE A 67 -26.67 5.30 13.50
N ALA A 68 -26.89 6.20 12.52
CA ALA A 68 -27.62 7.43 12.74
C ALA A 68 -29.02 7.16 13.35
N GLY A 69 -29.34 7.82 14.46
CA GLY A 69 -30.55 7.59 15.25
C GLY A 69 -30.50 6.37 16.18
N ARG A 70 -29.39 5.60 16.15
CA ARG A 70 -29.13 4.41 16.98
C ARG A 70 -27.80 4.52 17.74
N GLU A 71 -27.25 5.73 17.89
CA GLU A 71 -25.95 5.92 18.53
C GLU A 71 -25.95 5.51 20.01
N LEU A 72 -27.11 5.52 20.67
CA LEU A 72 -27.29 5.11 22.07
C LEU A 72 -27.65 3.62 22.22
N ASP A 73 -27.74 2.87 21.12
CA ASP A 73 -27.90 1.41 21.17
C ASP A 73 -26.50 0.80 21.40
N ALA A 74 -26.31 0.18 22.56
CA ALA A 74 -25.03 -0.39 22.96
C ALA A 74 -24.46 -1.39 21.93
N VAL A 75 -25.31 -2.22 21.31
CA VAL A 75 -24.87 -3.22 20.33
C VAL A 75 -24.51 -2.53 19.02
N ALA A 76 -25.39 -1.67 18.49
CA ALA A 76 -25.13 -0.98 17.23
C ALA A 76 -23.91 -0.05 17.32
N ASN A 77 -23.76 0.67 18.44
CA ASN A 77 -22.61 1.56 18.68
C ASN A 77 -21.29 0.77 18.76
N THR A 78 -21.29 -0.36 19.47
CA THR A 78 -20.11 -1.22 19.62
C THR A 78 -19.73 -1.89 18.30
N ASP A 79 -20.70 -2.43 17.55
CA ASP A 79 -20.46 -2.98 16.20
C ASP A 79 -19.85 -1.93 15.26
N ALA A 80 -20.39 -0.71 15.26
CA ALA A 80 -19.87 0.39 14.46
C ALA A 80 -18.45 0.77 14.88
N ALA A 81 -18.17 0.80 16.19
CA ALA A 81 -16.83 1.07 16.71
C ALA A 81 -15.83 -0.02 16.28
N ALA A 82 -16.23 -1.28 16.28
CA ALA A 82 -15.39 -2.38 15.85
C ALA A 82 -15.07 -2.30 14.34
N ARG A 83 -16.05 -1.93 13.52
CA ARG A 83 -15.82 -1.64 12.09
C ARG A 83 -14.88 -0.45 11.88
N LEU A 84 -15.10 0.66 12.60
CA LEU A 84 -14.22 1.83 12.56
C LEU A 84 -12.78 1.49 13.01
N TYR A 85 -12.63 0.64 14.01
CA TYR A 85 -11.33 0.15 14.46
C TYR A 85 -10.62 -0.60 13.33
N LEU A 86 -11.29 -1.54 12.66
CA LEU A 86 -10.70 -2.30 11.55
C LEU A 86 -10.36 -1.40 10.35
N ASP A 87 -11.21 -0.43 10.02
CA ASP A 87 -10.95 0.55 8.96
C ASP A 87 -9.73 1.41 9.29
N ASN A 88 -9.60 1.86 10.55
CA ASN A 88 -8.43 2.58 11.03
C ASN A 88 -7.17 1.72 10.97
N ARG A 89 -7.23 0.45 11.40
CA ARG A 89 -6.09 -0.47 11.39
C ARG A 89 -5.61 -0.70 9.96
N THR A 90 -6.54 -0.96 9.05
CA THR A 90 -6.27 -1.07 7.61
C THR A 90 -5.63 0.20 7.07
N SER A 91 -6.13 1.37 7.46
CA SER A 91 -5.55 2.66 7.04
C SER A 91 -4.12 2.83 7.54
N LEU A 92 -3.85 2.50 8.80
CA LEU A 92 -2.53 2.63 9.43
C LEU A 92 -1.52 1.65 8.82
N VAL A 93 -1.88 0.38 8.68
CA VAL A 93 -1.02 -0.65 8.07
C VAL A 93 -0.70 -0.30 6.62
N ASN A 94 -1.71 -0.02 5.80
CA ASN A 94 -1.52 0.35 4.39
C ASN A 94 -0.69 1.65 4.22
N ARG A 95 -0.66 2.52 5.24
CA ARG A 95 0.17 3.73 5.24
C ARG A 95 1.60 3.41 5.64
N HIS A 96 1.79 2.64 6.70
CA HIS A 96 3.10 2.21 7.17
C HIS A 96 3.83 1.42 6.08
N GLU A 97 3.16 0.47 5.43
CA GLU A 97 3.71 -0.27 4.29
C GLU A 97 4.06 0.64 3.10
N ARG A 98 3.33 1.75 2.94
CA ARG A 98 3.52 2.71 1.84
C ARG A 98 4.65 3.72 2.08
N ASP A 99 4.83 4.22 3.30
CA ASP A 99 5.76 5.31 3.61
C ASP A 99 6.84 4.99 4.65
N GLY A 100 6.80 3.79 5.24
CA GLY A 100 7.77 3.29 6.22
C GLY A 100 7.82 4.07 7.52
N ARG A 101 6.87 4.99 7.79
CA ARG A 101 6.91 5.78 9.02
C ARG A 101 6.53 4.92 10.23
N PRO A 102 7.28 5.01 11.34
CA PRO A 102 6.97 4.23 12.53
C PRO A 102 5.58 4.62 13.07
N TYR A 103 4.89 3.64 13.65
CA TYR A 103 3.71 3.89 14.46
C TYR A 103 4.06 4.74 15.68
N LEU A 104 3.09 5.48 16.22
CA LEU A 104 3.30 6.37 17.36
C LEU A 104 3.66 5.60 18.65
N SER A 105 3.20 4.35 18.77
CA SER A 105 3.63 3.41 19.80
C SER A 105 5.11 2.98 19.71
N GLY A 106 5.73 3.15 18.54
CA GLY A 106 7.07 2.62 18.24
C GLY A 106 7.13 1.10 18.07
N LYS A 107 5.98 0.40 18.06
CA LYS A 107 5.89 -1.05 17.83
C LYS A 107 5.97 -1.38 16.33
N PRO A 108 6.26 -2.64 15.96
CA PRO A 108 6.26 -3.07 14.54
C PRO A 108 4.85 -3.20 13.95
N GLU A 109 3.81 -3.28 14.77
CA GLU A 109 2.40 -3.31 14.39
C GLU A 109 1.63 -2.27 15.21
N PRO A 110 0.51 -1.71 14.71
CA PRO A 110 -0.28 -0.74 15.46
C PRO A 110 -0.93 -1.42 16.67
N ASP A 111 -0.74 -0.84 17.86
CA ASP A 111 -1.31 -1.34 19.11
C ASP A 111 -2.49 -0.49 19.60
N GLY A 112 -2.99 -0.75 20.82
CA GLY A 112 -4.10 -0.02 21.40
C GLY A 112 -3.91 1.49 21.45
N LEU A 113 -2.68 2.00 21.64
CA LEU A 113 -2.38 3.43 21.62
C LEU A 113 -2.58 4.00 20.22
N ASP A 114 -2.00 3.34 19.21
CA ASP A 114 -2.11 3.81 17.83
C ASP A 114 -3.55 3.85 17.35
N MET A 115 -4.27 2.78 17.68
CA MET A 115 -5.67 2.62 17.32
C MET A 115 -6.55 3.65 18.02
N TYR A 116 -6.24 4.03 19.27
CA TYR A 116 -7.00 5.04 20.00
C TYR A 116 -6.74 6.45 19.46
N LEU A 117 -5.47 6.76 19.17
CA LEU A 117 -5.11 8.05 18.55
C LEU A 117 -5.75 8.18 17.17
N ALA A 118 -5.84 7.11 16.39
CA ALA A 118 -6.57 7.09 15.12
C ALA A 118 -8.08 7.24 15.30
N HIS A 119 -8.69 6.63 16.32
CA HIS A 119 -10.10 6.83 16.68
C HIS A 119 -10.40 8.28 17.02
N GLN A 120 -9.57 8.89 17.86
CA GLN A 120 -9.82 10.22 18.41
C GLN A 120 -9.45 11.37 17.46
N GLN A 121 -8.34 11.25 16.73
CA GLN A 121 -7.88 12.28 15.78
C GLN A 121 -8.32 12.02 14.33
N GLY A 122 -8.89 10.84 14.06
CA GLY A 122 -9.02 10.30 12.71
C GLY A 122 -7.65 9.91 12.12
N ALA A 123 -7.67 9.09 11.07
CA ALA A 123 -6.44 8.66 10.40
C ALA A 123 -5.60 9.84 9.83
N GLY A 124 -6.23 10.97 9.51
CA GLY A 124 -5.54 12.21 9.10
C GLY A 124 -4.81 12.90 10.26
N GLY A 125 -5.46 13.05 11.40
CA GLY A 125 -4.84 13.66 12.58
C GLY A 125 -3.76 12.77 13.19
N TYR A 126 -3.94 11.44 13.21
CA TYR A 126 -2.88 10.48 13.55
C TYR A 126 -1.64 10.71 12.67
N ARG A 127 -1.84 10.89 11.35
CA ARG A 127 -0.74 11.14 10.43
C ARG A 127 -0.07 12.49 10.65
N SER A 128 -0.84 13.49 11.05
CA SER A 128 -0.32 14.81 11.41
C SER A 128 0.59 14.77 12.64
N LEU A 129 0.26 13.93 13.64
CA LEU A 129 1.14 13.65 14.78
C LEU A 129 2.46 13.01 14.30
N GLN A 130 2.38 11.98 13.45
CA GLN A 130 3.57 11.35 12.86
C GLN A 130 4.41 12.36 12.04
N THR A 131 3.76 13.30 11.33
CA THR A 131 4.47 14.37 10.60
C THR A 131 5.18 15.30 11.58
N ALA A 132 4.52 15.81 12.61
CA ALA A 132 5.14 16.71 13.58
C ALA A 132 6.37 16.08 14.26
N ILE A 133 6.28 14.80 14.63
CA ILE A 133 7.41 14.07 15.23
C ILE A 133 8.59 13.96 14.26
N ALA A 134 8.31 13.69 12.98
CA ALA A 134 9.33 13.50 11.97
C ALA A 134 9.93 14.81 11.44
N THR A 135 9.14 15.86 11.25
CA THR A 135 9.51 17.06 10.49
C THR A 135 9.53 18.34 11.32
N GLY A 136 8.97 18.34 12.52
CA GLY A 136 8.91 19.53 13.38
C GLY A 136 7.60 20.31 13.32
N SER A 137 6.69 19.99 12.40
CA SER A 137 5.44 20.74 12.17
C SER A 137 4.26 19.81 11.92
N PHE A 138 3.07 20.17 12.40
CA PHE A 138 1.85 19.41 12.11
C PHE A 138 1.54 19.39 10.61
N GLY A 139 1.03 18.26 10.12
CA GLY A 139 0.57 18.13 8.74
C GLY A 139 -0.82 18.74 8.50
N LEU A 140 -1.62 18.93 9.56
CA LEU A 140 -2.93 19.60 9.49
C LEU A 140 -2.97 20.78 10.46
N GLU A 141 -3.45 21.94 10.00
CA GLU A 141 -3.63 23.14 10.83
C GLU A 141 -4.55 22.89 12.03
N SER A 142 -5.55 22.02 11.86
CA SER A 142 -6.52 21.67 12.92
C SER A 142 -5.92 20.83 14.04
N THR A 143 -4.78 20.17 13.83
CA THR A 143 -4.21 19.19 14.77
C THR A 143 -3.94 19.82 16.13
N ARG A 144 -3.33 21.01 16.15
CA ARG A 144 -3.00 21.71 17.38
C ARG A 144 -4.25 22.04 18.19
N ALA A 145 -5.28 22.60 17.55
CA ALA A 145 -6.54 22.90 18.20
C ALA A 145 -7.22 21.63 18.74
N ASN A 146 -7.23 20.56 17.95
CA ASN A 146 -7.79 19.28 18.35
C ASN A 146 -7.07 18.68 19.55
N ILE A 147 -5.73 18.66 19.56
CA ILE A 147 -4.92 18.21 20.70
C ILE A 147 -5.29 18.99 21.97
N LEU A 148 -5.33 20.33 21.88
CA LEU A 148 -5.63 21.19 23.03
C LEU A 148 -7.04 20.95 23.59
N ASN A 149 -8.01 20.64 22.74
CA ASN A 149 -9.40 20.36 23.16
C ASN A 149 -9.58 18.97 23.75
N ASN A 150 -8.61 18.07 23.57
CA ASN A 150 -8.71 16.66 23.97
C ASN A 150 -7.83 16.30 25.18
N VAL A 151 -7.23 17.30 25.83
CA VAL A 151 -6.35 17.09 26.98
C VAL A 151 -6.93 17.81 28.20
N GLY A 152 -7.16 17.06 29.28
CA GLY A 152 -7.59 17.64 30.55
C GLY A 152 -6.43 18.32 31.28
N GLU A 153 -6.57 19.59 31.67
CA GLU A 153 -5.48 20.39 32.28
C GLU A 153 -4.84 19.73 33.52
N LYS A 154 -5.66 19.16 34.41
CA LYS A 154 -5.19 18.48 35.63
C LYS A 154 -4.52 17.14 35.32
N GLU A 155 -5.08 16.39 34.38
CA GLU A 155 -4.55 15.09 33.97
C GLU A 155 -3.23 15.24 33.24
N LEU A 156 -3.09 16.25 32.38
CA LEU A 156 -1.87 16.52 31.63
C LEU A 156 -0.66 16.60 32.56
N LYS A 157 -0.75 17.46 33.57
CA LYS A 157 0.33 17.60 34.56
C LYS A 157 0.60 16.30 35.32
N SER A 158 -0.43 15.54 35.66
CA SER A 158 -0.29 14.27 36.40
C SER A 158 0.31 13.13 35.56
N LEU A 159 0.07 13.14 34.25
CA LEU A 159 0.46 12.07 33.34
C LEU A 159 1.80 12.34 32.65
N THR A 160 2.09 13.59 32.29
CA THR A 160 3.30 13.95 31.53
C THR A 160 4.27 14.84 32.31
N GLY A 161 3.84 15.40 33.45
CA GLY A 161 4.61 16.39 34.21
C GLY A 161 4.56 17.82 33.62
N VAL A 162 3.90 18.01 32.48
CA VAL A 162 3.82 19.29 31.76
C VAL A 162 2.54 20.04 32.17
N ASP A 163 2.64 21.33 32.50
CA ASP A 163 1.45 22.15 32.75
C ASP A 163 0.81 22.68 31.44
N SER A 164 -0.47 23.03 31.49
CA SER A 164 -1.24 23.47 30.33
C SER A 164 -0.69 24.73 29.65
N ALA A 165 -0.06 25.65 30.40
CA ALA A 165 0.49 26.88 29.83
C ALA A 165 1.77 26.58 29.04
N THR A 166 2.61 25.70 29.57
CA THR A 166 3.79 25.17 28.90
C THR A 166 3.39 24.39 27.65
N PHE A 167 2.43 23.46 27.78
CA PHE A 167 1.94 22.65 26.66
C PHE A 167 1.42 23.50 25.49
N ARG A 168 0.64 24.54 25.76
CA ARG A 168 0.13 25.46 24.72
C ARG A 168 1.23 26.18 23.92
N ARG A 169 2.41 26.37 24.52
CA ARG A 169 3.56 27.10 23.93
C ARG A 169 4.61 26.18 23.31
N MET A 170 4.45 24.87 23.42
CA MET A 170 5.38 23.90 22.84
C MET A 170 5.45 24.01 21.32
N SER A 171 6.59 23.59 20.75
CA SER A 171 6.69 23.31 19.31
C SER A 171 5.68 22.22 18.91
N ASP A 172 5.34 22.12 17.63
CA ASP A 172 4.41 21.08 17.17
C ASP A 172 4.95 19.67 17.45
N LYS A 173 6.26 19.48 17.30
CA LYS A 173 6.93 18.22 17.63
C LYS A 173 6.80 17.87 19.11
N ASP A 174 7.17 18.80 20.00
CA ASP A 174 7.14 18.55 21.45
C ASP A 174 5.69 18.37 21.94
N MET A 175 4.75 19.12 21.36
CA MET A 175 3.32 18.97 21.62
C MET A 175 2.82 17.60 21.17
N ALA A 176 3.20 17.14 19.97
CA ALA A 176 2.83 15.81 19.46
C ALA A 176 3.38 14.69 20.35
N GLN A 177 4.66 14.77 20.74
CA GLN A 177 5.29 13.78 21.63
C GLN A 177 4.64 13.76 23.02
N THR A 178 4.39 14.94 23.59
CA THR A 178 3.72 15.07 24.90
C THR A 178 2.27 14.56 24.83
N PHE A 179 1.59 14.76 23.70
CA PHE A 179 0.24 14.25 23.49
C PHE A 179 0.20 12.73 23.36
N VAL A 180 1.15 12.13 22.64
CA VAL A 180 1.31 10.67 22.56
C VAL A 180 1.59 10.10 23.96
N GLN A 181 2.54 10.68 24.70
CA GLN A 181 2.84 10.29 26.08
C GLN A 181 1.64 10.39 27.02
N TYR A 182 0.84 11.47 26.89
CA TYR A 182 -0.37 11.66 27.68
C TYR A 182 -1.34 10.50 27.48
N TRP A 183 -1.58 10.10 26.23
CA TRP A 183 -2.52 9.01 25.92
C TRP A 183 -1.97 7.63 26.27
N ASP A 184 -0.69 7.39 26.02
CA ASP A 184 0.00 6.16 26.39
C ASP A 184 -0.12 5.92 27.91
N THR A 185 0.30 6.91 28.70
CA THR A 185 0.23 6.85 30.17
C THR A 185 -1.21 6.75 30.67
N LYS A 186 -2.17 7.42 30.00
CA LYS A 186 -3.58 7.38 30.38
C LYS A 186 -4.17 5.99 30.17
N MET A 187 -3.90 5.37 29.01
CA MET A 187 -4.39 4.05 28.64
C MET A 187 -3.80 2.96 29.55
N ASP A 188 -2.50 3.03 29.83
CA ASP A 188 -1.80 2.10 30.72
C ASP A 188 -2.32 2.10 32.16
N ARG A 189 -2.84 3.25 32.63
CA ARG A 189 -3.40 3.39 33.98
C ARG A 189 -4.85 2.91 34.11
N ILE A 190 -5.52 2.57 33.01
CA ILE A 190 -6.92 2.13 33.05
C ILE A 190 -7.01 0.77 33.74
N ARG A 191 -7.90 0.71 34.74
CA ARG A 191 -8.24 -0.50 35.47
C ARG A 191 -9.73 -0.80 35.28
N ILE A 192 -10.05 -2.02 34.85
CA ILE A 192 -11.43 -2.52 34.70
C ILE A 192 -11.50 -3.86 35.46
N PRO A 193 -11.70 -3.82 36.79
CA PRO A 193 -11.62 -4.99 37.66
C PRO A 193 -12.61 -6.10 37.26
N GLU A 194 -13.78 -5.71 36.77
CA GLU A 194 -14.85 -6.63 36.37
C GLU A 194 -14.43 -7.56 35.23
N LYS A 195 -13.46 -7.13 34.42
CA LYS A 195 -12.89 -7.90 33.29
C LYS A 195 -11.43 -8.30 33.52
N GLY A 196 -10.91 -8.10 34.74
CA GLY A 196 -9.54 -8.45 35.10
C GLY A 196 -8.47 -7.62 34.37
N ILE A 197 -8.82 -6.41 33.90
CA ILE A 197 -7.86 -5.49 33.28
C ILE A 197 -7.21 -4.67 34.39
N GLU A 198 -5.92 -4.91 34.61
CA GLU A 198 -5.09 -4.18 35.56
C GLU A 198 -4.20 -3.15 34.84
N PRO A 199 -3.75 -2.09 35.55
CA PRO A 199 -2.79 -1.15 35.00
C PRO A 199 -1.50 -1.84 34.55
N ILE A 200 -0.99 -1.45 33.39
CA ILE A 200 0.28 -1.95 32.89
C ILE A 200 1.40 -1.24 33.67
N SER A 201 2.13 -2.00 34.50
CA SER A 201 3.22 -1.43 35.31
C SER A 201 4.45 -1.16 34.46
N THR A 202 4.89 0.11 34.41
CA THR A 202 6.02 0.64 33.63
C THR A 202 7.42 0.22 34.12
N THR A 203 7.58 -0.96 34.74
CA THR A 203 8.88 -1.38 35.31
C THR A 203 9.78 -2.19 34.37
N GLN A 204 9.43 -2.38 33.10
CA GLN A 204 10.35 -2.91 32.09
C GLN A 204 10.23 -2.13 30.76
N GLN A 205 11.34 -1.49 30.40
CA GLN A 205 11.64 -0.74 29.17
C GLN A 205 11.12 0.70 29.08
N ALA A 206 11.86 1.61 29.72
CA ALA A 206 12.12 2.91 29.09
C ALA A 206 13.23 2.72 28.04
N PRO A 207 13.00 3.01 26.75
CA PRO A 207 14.11 3.33 25.85
C PRO A 207 14.59 4.72 26.23
N SER A 208 15.83 4.79 26.73
CA SER A 208 16.58 6.04 26.83
C SER A 208 16.57 6.75 25.47
N HIS A 209 16.02 7.96 25.41
CA HIS A 209 16.30 8.88 24.31
C HIS A 209 17.77 9.27 24.33
N ALA A 210 18.61 8.44 23.70
CA ALA A 210 19.95 8.85 23.30
C ALA A 210 19.80 9.76 22.07
N ALA A 211 20.19 11.02 22.24
CA ALA A 211 20.36 11.97 21.16
C ALA A 211 21.32 11.40 20.09
N PRO A 212 21.02 11.49 18.78
CA PRO A 212 22.05 11.39 17.77
C PRO A 212 22.95 12.62 17.87
N ALA A 213 24.24 12.38 18.01
CA ALA A 213 25.29 13.38 18.09
C ALA A 213 25.25 14.37 16.91
N HIS A 214 25.57 15.62 17.23
CA HIS A 214 25.84 16.70 16.29
C HIS A 214 26.79 16.26 15.17
N SER A 215 26.37 16.46 13.92
CA SER A 215 27.28 16.66 12.80
C SER A 215 27.13 18.12 12.35
N ALA A 216 28.22 18.88 12.47
CA ALA A 216 28.33 20.29 12.12
C ALA A 216 28.14 20.52 10.59
N PRO A 217 27.87 21.77 10.13
CA PRO A 217 27.37 22.02 8.79
C PRO A 217 28.51 21.97 7.76
N ALA A 218 28.30 21.20 6.68
CA ALA A 218 29.15 21.30 5.50
C ALA A 218 28.70 22.51 4.66
N GLN A 219 29.63 23.44 4.44
CA GLN A 219 29.53 24.54 3.48
C GLN A 219 29.57 24.02 2.02
N PRO A 220 29.18 24.84 1.03
CA PRO A 220 28.66 24.35 -0.24
C PRO A 220 29.78 23.95 -1.21
N GLU A 221 29.86 22.67 -1.52
CA GLU A 221 30.58 22.21 -2.71
C GLU A 221 29.67 22.34 -3.94
N LYS A 222 30.11 23.08 -4.96
CA LYS A 222 29.49 23.09 -6.29
C LYS A 222 29.62 21.69 -6.92
N PRO A 223 28.54 21.08 -7.42
CA PRO A 223 28.69 19.91 -8.29
C PRO A 223 28.48 20.28 -9.77
N ALA A 224 29.33 19.69 -10.60
CA ALA A 224 29.25 19.69 -12.05
C ALA A 224 27.94 19.06 -12.57
N ALA A 225 27.52 19.50 -13.76
CA ALA A 225 26.22 19.28 -14.39
C ALA A 225 25.66 17.84 -14.28
N GLN A 226 24.72 17.65 -13.35
CA GLN A 226 23.73 16.56 -13.35
C GLN A 226 22.39 17.20 -13.76
N GLY A 227 21.57 16.50 -14.57
CA GLY A 227 20.30 17.05 -15.09
C GLY A 227 19.35 17.57 -14.01
N ILE A 228 18.31 18.30 -14.41
CA ILE A 228 17.37 18.95 -13.50
C ILE A 228 16.52 17.89 -12.80
N ALA A 229 16.66 17.80 -11.48
CA ALA A 229 15.80 16.99 -10.63
C ALA A 229 14.48 17.70 -10.36
N LEU A 230 13.36 17.00 -10.54
CA LEU A 230 12.04 17.54 -10.27
C LEU A 230 11.61 17.19 -8.84
N HIS A 231 11.14 18.20 -8.11
CA HIS A 231 10.66 18.09 -6.73
C HIS A 231 9.36 18.86 -6.51
N ALA A 232 9.13 19.93 -7.27
CA ALA A 232 8.05 20.88 -7.05
C ALA A 232 6.65 20.23 -6.94
N ALA A 233 6.27 19.37 -7.88
CA ALA A 233 4.95 18.74 -7.86
C ALA A 233 4.75 17.76 -6.67
N TYR A 234 5.80 17.01 -6.31
CA TYR A 234 5.76 16.11 -5.16
C TYR A 234 5.66 16.90 -3.86
N ASP A 235 6.47 17.95 -3.71
CA ASP A 235 6.48 18.81 -2.53
C ASP A 235 5.16 19.57 -2.37
N LEU A 236 4.59 20.07 -3.47
CA LEU A 236 3.25 20.67 -3.47
C LEU A 236 2.19 19.68 -3.02
N THR A 237 2.24 18.44 -3.51
CA THR A 237 1.29 17.40 -3.10
C THR A 237 1.36 17.15 -1.60
N ASN A 238 2.55 17.07 -1.02
CA ASN A 238 2.70 16.94 0.43
C ASN A 238 2.28 18.20 1.20
N LYS A 239 2.51 19.40 0.63
CA LYS A 239 2.10 20.66 1.24
C LYS A 239 0.57 20.75 1.33
N TYR A 240 -0.14 20.32 0.29
CA TYR A 240 -1.58 20.52 0.15
C TYR A 240 -2.41 19.24 0.32
N ASP A 241 -1.86 18.11 0.79
CA ASP A 241 -2.59 16.84 1.00
C ASP A 241 -3.78 16.94 1.99
N HIS A 242 -3.86 18.04 2.73
CA HIS A 242 -4.97 18.40 3.60
C HIS A 242 -6.12 19.14 2.89
N VAL A 243 -5.86 19.70 1.70
CA VAL A 243 -6.80 20.52 0.91
C VAL A 243 -7.92 19.65 0.37
N LYS A 244 -9.15 20.09 0.57
CA LYS A 244 -10.34 19.34 0.15
C LYS A 244 -10.70 19.59 -1.30
N TYR A 245 -11.42 18.65 -1.88
CA TYR A 245 -11.98 18.86 -3.21
C TYR A 245 -13.07 19.93 -3.16
N GLY A 246 -13.04 20.84 -4.13
CA GLY A 246 -14.12 21.78 -4.38
C GLY A 246 -14.30 21.96 -5.88
N LEU A 247 -15.43 21.49 -6.43
CA LEU A 247 -15.73 21.62 -7.86
C LEU A 247 -15.67 23.10 -8.27
N GLY A 248 -14.84 23.44 -9.26
CA GLY A 248 -14.63 24.81 -9.71
C GLY A 248 -13.67 25.63 -8.85
N ALA A 249 -13.19 25.10 -7.72
CA ALA A 249 -12.17 25.75 -6.90
C ALA A 249 -10.78 25.55 -7.53
N LYS A 250 -9.96 26.60 -7.54
CA LYS A 250 -8.71 26.65 -8.32
C LYS A 250 -7.49 27.03 -7.48
N ASP A 251 -7.68 27.20 -6.19
CA ASP A 251 -6.73 27.86 -5.31
C ASP A 251 -6.59 27.03 -4.03
N PRO A 252 -5.58 26.14 -3.95
CA PRO A 252 -5.40 25.27 -2.79
C PRO A 252 -5.11 26.07 -1.51
N ASP A 253 -4.60 27.31 -1.58
CA ASP A 253 -4.40 28.17 -0.41
C ASP A 253 -5.73 28.60 0.23
N LYS A 254 -6.84 28.52 -0.50
CA LYS A 254 -8.20 28.73 0.04
C LYS A 254 -8.81 27.46 0.65
N GLY A 255 -8.01 26.41 0.83
CA GLY A 255 -8.41 25.14 1.43
C GLY A 255 -9.25 24.23 0.54
N ARG A 256 -9.51 24.64 -0.72
CA ARG A 256 -10.22 23.80 -1.70
C ARG A 256 -9.66 23.92 -3.11
N VAL A 257 -9.52 22.79 -3.81
CA VAL A 257 -9.06 22.76 -5.21
C VAL A 257 -9.72 21.60 -5.97
N ASP A 258 -10.15 21.83 -7.22
CA ASP A 258 -10.60 20.77 -8.13
C ASP A 258 -9.42 20.10 -8.84
N CYS A 259 -9.71 19.01 -9.57
CA CYS A 259 -8.71 18.20 -10.26
C CYS A 259 -7.87 19.01 -11.25
N SER A 260 -8.52 19.85 -12.06
CA SER A 260 -7.84 20.70 -13.05
C SER A 260 -7.03 21.82 -12.41
N GLY A 261 -7.54 22.50 -11.38
CA GLY A 261 -6.81 23.51 -10.63
C GLY A 261 -5.57 22.92 -9.97
N TRP A 262 -5.68 21.70 -9.46
CA TRP A 262 -4.56 20.99 -8.84
C TRP A 262 -3.46 20.63 -9.84
N VAL A 263 -3.83 20.10 -11.01
CA VAL A 263 -2.86 19.77 -12.06
C VAL A 263 -2.21 21.03 -12.65
N VAL A 264 -2.95 22.14 -12.79
CA VAL A 264 -2.37 23.43 -13.21
C VAL A 264 -1.31 23.92 -12.23
N GLU A 265 -1.60 23.87 -10.93
CA GLU A 265 -0.67 24.29 -9.87
C GLU A 265 0.63 23.48 -9.95
N MET A 266 0.51 22.14 -9.97
CA MET A 266 1.67 21.26 -10.04
C MET A 266 2.47 21.43 -11.33
N GLN A 267 1.80 21.54 -12.49
CA GLN A 267 2.52 21.66 -13.76
C GLN A 267 3.24 23.00 -13.89
N ASN A 268 2.59 24.10 -13.54
CA ASN A 268 3.23 25.41 -13.62
C ASN A 268 4.44 25.50 -12.69
N ALA A 269 4.35 24.94 -11.48
CA ALA A 269 5.48 24.86 -10.55
C ALA A 269 6.62 23.99 -11.10
N THR A 270 6.29 22.88 -11.76
CA THR A 270 7.29 22.00 -12.40
C THR A 270 7.97 22.69 -13.58
N MET A 271 7.22 23.42 -14.42
CA MET A 271 7.79 24.22 -15.52
C MET A 271 8.69 25.34 -14.99
N ASP A 272 8.33 25.97 -13.86
CA ASP A 272 9.18 26.96 -13.18
C ASP A 272 10.47 26.37 -12.62
N GLU A 273 10.38 25.18 -12.01
CA GLU A 273 11.54 24.43 -11.56
C GLU A 273 12.50 24.11 -12.72
N ILE A 274 11.97 23.72 -13.88
CA ILE A 274 12.76 23.47 -15.09
C ILE A 274 13.39 24.76 -15.62
N ASN A 275 12.64 25.85 -15.74
CA ASN A 275 13.18 27.13 -16.19
C ASN A 275 14.33 27.61 -15.29
N LYS A 276 14.13 27.48 -13.97
CA LYS A 276 15.13 27.82 -12.96
C LYS A 276 16.37 26.92 -13.09
N GLY A 277 16.18 25.61 -13.22
CA GLY A 277 17.27 24.64 -13.38
C GLY A 277 18.06 24.83 -14.68
N ALA A 278 17.38 25.21 -15.77
CA ALA A 278 17.99 25.46 -17.08
C ALA A 278 18.69 26.83 -17.17
N GLY A 279 18.43 27.74 -16.23
CA GLY A 279 18.95 29.11 -16.26
C GLY A 279 18.40 29.97 -17.41
N LYS A 280 17.39 29.48 -18.12
CA LYS A 280 16.70 30.15 -19.24
C LYS A 280 15.24 29.70 -19.29
N ALA A 281 14.38 30.49 -19.92
CA ALA A 281 13.01 30.09 -20.18
C ALA A 281 13.01 28.94 -21.21
N ILE A 282 12.62 27.74 -20.77
CA ILE A 282 12.23 26.60 -21.59
C ILE A 282 10.73 26.68 -21.88
N PHE A 283 9.94 26.99 -20.84
CA PHE A 283 8.51 27.24 -20.94
C PHE A 283 8.23 28.73 -20.69
N THR A 284 7.73 29.43 -21.71
CA THR A 284 7.30 30.82 -21.63
C THR A 284 6.01 30.98 -20.83
N LYS A 285 5.64 32.21 -20.49
CA LYS A 285 4.41 32.50 -19.76
C LYS A 285 3.15 32.06 -20.52
N ASP A 286 3.17 32.15 -21.85
CA ASP A 286 2.05 31.75 -22.72
C ASP A 286 1.95 30.22 -22.88
N GLU A 287 3.04 29.50 -22.61
CA GLU A 287 3.10 28.04 -22.59
C GLU A 287 2.76 27.45 -21.21
N LYS A 288 2.54 28.26 -20.18
CA LYS A 288 2.03 27.76 -18.91
C LYS A 288 0.51 27.53 -18.99
N PHE A 289 0.01 26.61 -18.18
CA PHE A 289 -1.42 26.39 -18.08
C PHE A 289 -2.09 27.57 -17.37
N SER A 290 -3.29 27.95 -17.81
CA SER A 290 -3.96 29.15 -17.32
C SER A 290 -4.67 28.87 -15.99
N PRO A 291 -4.24 29.50 -14.86
CA PRO A 291 -4.90 29.31 -13.58
C PRO A 291 -6.36 29.75 -13.67
N GLY A 292 -7.27 28.79 -13.47
CA GLY A 292 -8.71 29.04 -13.32
C GLY A 292 -9.59 28.92 -14.57
N PHE A 293 -9.03 28.74 -15.77
CA PHE A 293 -9.82 28.63 -17.01
C PHE A 293 -9.73 27.26 -17.68
N ASP A 294 -8.61 26.55 -17.52
CA ASP A 294 -8.43 25.27 -18.18
C ASP A 294 -9.17 24.14 -17.46
N SER A 295 -10.03 23.43 -18.20
CA SER A 295 -10.71 22.23 -17.72
C SER A 295 -9.80 21.01 -17.81
N ALA A 296 -10.16 19.91 -17.13
CA ALA A 296 -9.43 18.63 -17.21
C ALA A 296 -9.19 18.17 -18.67
N SER A 297 -10.21 18.30 -19.52
CA SER A 297 -10.13 17.91 -20.93
C SER A 297 -9.28 18.88 -21.76
N GLU A 298 -9.30 20.17 -21.43
CA GLU A 298 -8.51 21.21 -22.11
C GLU A 298 -7.01 21.11 -21.78
N LEU A 299 -6.66 20.79 -20.53
CA LEU A 299 -5.27 20.55 -20.11
C LEU A 299 -4.62 19.43 -20.93
N LEU A 300 -5.32 18.29 -21.06
CA LEU A 300 -4.82 17.18 -21.86
C LEU A 300 -4.72 17.56 -23.35
N ARG A 301 -5.72 18.26 -23.89
CA ARG A 301 -5.72 18.72 -25.30
C ARG A 301 -4.51 19.62 -25.59
N LYS A 302 -4.22 20.58 -24.71
CA LYS A 302 -3.06 21.48 -24.85
C LYS A 302 -1.74 20.73 -24.76
N ALA A 303 -1.63 19.76 -23.85
CA ALA A 303 -0.44 18.93 -23.72
C ALA A 303 -0.19 18.07 -24.97
N GLU A 304 -1.24 17.49 -25.55
CA GLU A 304 -1.16 16.71 -26.79
C GLU A 304 -0.74 17.59 -27.97
N LEU A 305 -1.38 18.76 -28.15
CA LEU A 305 -1.05 19.68 -29.23
C LEU A 305 0.39 20.17 -29.18
N ARG A 306 0.95 20.33 -27.97
CA ARG A 306 2.34 20.74 -27.77
C ARG A 306 3.32 19.58 -28.01
N SER A 307 3.06 18.45 -27.37
CA SER A 307 4.03 17.36 -27.31
C SER A 307 3.97 16.42 -28.52
N GLY A 308 2.84 16.38 -29.23
CA GLY A 308 2.51 15.33 -30.18
C GLY A 308 2.32 13.94 -29.54
N VAL A 309 2.39 13.85 -28.20
CA VAL A 309 2.30 12.59 -27.45
C VAL A 309 0.87 12.38 -26.98
N LEU A 310 0.31 11.23 -27.33
CA LEU A 310 -0.98 10.79 -26.85
C LEU A 310 -1.00 9.26 -26.70
N ILE A 311 -1.07 8.82 -25.46
CA ILE A 311 -1.17 7.42 -25.06
C ILE A 311 -2.62 7.17 -24.65
N GLN A 312 -3.22 6.07 -25.09
CA GLN A 312 -4.66 5.84 -24.91
C GLN A 312 -4.99 4.43 -24.45
N GLY A 313 -6.04 4.31 -23.64
CA GLY A 313 -6.61 3.03 -23.23
C GLY A 313 -5.55 2.13 -22.58
N LYS A 314 -5.45 0.89 -23.07
CA LYS A 314 -4.56 -0.14 -22.52
C LYS A 314 -3.07 0.19 -22.61
N ASP A 315 -2.70 1.16 -23.46
CA ASP A 315 -1.29 1.56 -23.62
C ASP A 315 -0.86 2.53 -22.51
N VAL A 316 -1.80 3.10 -21.73
CA VAL A 316 -1.48 3.90 -20.53
C VAL A 316 -1.02 2.96 -19.41
N THR A 317 0.27 2.70 -19.36
CA THR A 317 0.93 1.78 -18.43
C THR A 317 2.04 2.47 -17.63
N ALA A 318 2.45 1.89 -16.50
CA ALA A 318 3.53 2.42 -15.67
C ALA A 318 4.86 2.59 -16.44
N GLN A 319 5.11 1.74 -17.44
CA GLN A 319 6.31 1.77 -18.29
C GLN A 319 6.26 2.91 -19.33
N THR A 320 5.06 3.28 -19.79
CA THR A 320 4.87 4.33 -20.79
C THR A 320 4.78 5.73 -20.19
N LEU A 321 4.49 5.80 -18.89
CA LEU A 321 4.33 7.05 -18.15
C LEU A 321 5.67 7.53 -17.59
N LYS A 322 5.85 8.85 -17.64
CA LYS A 322 7.03 9.54 -17.11
C LYS A 322 6.60 10.58 -16.09
N GLU A 323 7.51 10.90 -15.18
CA GLU A 323 7.34 12.02 -14.26
C GLU A 323 6.96 13.30 -15.01
N GLY A 324 5.94 14.00 -14.53
CA GLY A 324 5.37 15.19 -15.14
C GLY A 324 4.33 14.95 -16.23
N MET A 325 4.10 13.71 -16.67
CA MET A 325 2.98 13.41 -17.56
C MET A 325 1.64 13.60 -16.85
N ILE A 326 0.61 13.95 -17.61
CA ILE A 326 -0.76 14.09 -17.11
C ILE A 326 -1.65 13.00 -17.69
N ILE A 327 -2.63 12.54 -16.92
CA ILE A 327 -3.57 11.48 -17.30
C ILE A 327 -4.99 12.02 -17.15
N GLY A 328 -5.70 12.13 -18.27
CA GLY A 328 -7.13 12.42 -18.33
C GLY A 328 -7.95 11.13 -18.26
N GLU A 329 -9.07 11.20 -17.56
CA GLU A 329 -10.00 10.09 -17.35
C GLU A 329 -11.39 10.42 -17.91
N ASP A 330 -11.95 9.50 -18.68
CA ASP A 330 -13.38 9.45 -19.01
C ASP A 330 -14.02 8.35 -18.16
N ASN A 331 -14.75 8.77 -17.11
CA ASN A 331 -15.41 7.89 -16.14
C ASN A 331 -16.84 7.50 -16.58
N GLY A 332 -17.21 7.77 -17.84
CA GLY A 332 -18.51 7.44 -18.42
C GLY A 332 -19.47 8.64 -18.53
N PRO A 333 -20.61 8.48 -19.22
CA PRO A 333 -21.45 9.60 -19.60
C PRO A 333 -22.20 10.21 -18.40
N GLN A 334 -21.87 11.45 -18.01
CA GLN A 334 -22.74 12.28 -17.18
C GLN A 334 -23.43 13.38 -18.00
N SER A 335 -24.55 13.91 -17.48
CA SER A 335 -25.41 14.88 -18.17
C SER A 335 -24.72 16.21 -18.54
N TRP A 336 -23.55 16.48 -17.96
CA TRP A 336 -22.74 17.69 -18.15
C TRP A 336 -21.46 17.46 -19.00
N ASP A 337 -21.25 16.25 -19.54
CA ASP A 337 -20.04 15.87 -20.30
C ASP A 337 -20.19 15.93 -21.82
N LYS A 338 -21.36 16.29 -22.35
CA LYS A 338 -21.57 16.41 -23.80
C LYS A 338 -20.67 17.48 -24.41
N GLY A 339 -19.70 17.05 -25.23
CA GLY A 339 -18.82 17.92 -26.02
C GLY A 339 -17.41 18.11 -25.47
N ARG A 340 -17.05 17.47 -24.35
CA ARG A 340 -15.69 17.53 -23.80
C ARG A 340 -14.69 16.73 -24.65
N TYR A 341 -13.45 17.22 -24.74
CA TYR A 341 -12.37 16.52 -25.44
C TYR A 341 -12.20 15.11 -24.85
N LYS A 342 -12.43 14.09 -25.70
CA LYS A 342 -12.39 12.66 -25.35
C LYS A 342 -13.28 12.22 -24.17
N GLY A 343 -14.27 13.03 -23.79
CA GLY A 343 -15.13 12.76 -22.64
C GLY A 343 -14.45 12.94 -21.28
N ILE A 344 -13.30 13.63 -21.22
CA ILE A 344 -12.50 13.70 -20.00
C ILE A 344 -13.20 14.57 -18.93
N ASP A 345 -13.44 13.96 -17.77
CA ASP A 345 -14.10 14.56 -16.61
C ASP A 345 -13.18 14.75 -15.40
N HIS A 346 -12.07 14.00 -15.34
CA HIS A 346 -11.06 14.06 -14.28
C HIS A 346 -9.65 14.05 -14.86
N ILE A 347 -8.68 14.58 -14.10
CA ILE A 347 -7.28 14.65 -14.52
C ILE A 347 -6.33 14.48 -13.34
N THR A 348 -5.20 13.82 -13.59
CA THR A 348 -4.14 13.55 -12.61
C THR A 348 -2.76 13.85 -13.20
N MET A 349 -1.73 13.90 -12.35
CA MET A 349 -0.35 14.08 -12.77
C MET A 349 0.54 12.99 -12.18
N VAL A 350 1.44 12.46 -13.00
CA VAL A 350 2.50 11.55 -12.58
C VAL A 350 3.60 12.36 -11.93
N VAL A 351 3.96 12.03 -10.69
CA VAL A 351 5.05 12.66 -9.93
C VAL A 351 6.03 11.59 -9.49
N ARG A 352 7.29 11.94 -9.20
CA ARG A 352 8.25 10.99 -8.65
C ARG A 352 8.50 11.27 -7.17
N ASP A 353 8.55 10.22 -6.37
CA ASP A 353 9.01 10.35 -5.00
C ASP A 353 10.54 10.55 -4.99
N PRO A 354 11.04 11.66 -4.43
CA PRO A 354 12.47 11.93 -4.40
C PRO A 354 13.27 10.98 -3.51
N LYS A 355 12.61 10.21 -2.63
CA LYS A 355 13.27 9.27 -1.70
C LYS A 355 13.59 7.93 -2.34
N ASP A 356 12.61 7.33 -3.00
CA ASP A 356 12.72 5.98 -3.56
C ASP A 356 12.76 5.98 -5.11
N GLY A 357 12.48 7.12 -5.74
CA GLY A 357 12.48 7.28 -7.19
C GLY A 357 11.26 6.66 -7.88
N GLN A 358 10.25 6.17 -7.16
CA GLN A 358 9.06 5.57 -7.74
C GLN A 358 8.12 6.62 -8.33
N LEU A 359 7.45 6.27 -9.42
CA LEU A 359 6.37 7.08 -9.98
C LEU A 359 5.10 6.89 -9.17
N LYS A 360 4.45 8.01 -8.87
CA LYS A 360 3.21 8.12 -8.10
C LYS A 360 2.22 8.98 -8.85
N ILE A 361 0.96 8.91 -8.47
CA ILE A 361 -0.12 9.73 -8.99
C ILE A 361 -0.53 10.75 -7.94
N SER A 362 -0.41 12.03 -8.30
CA SER A 362 -0.99 13.14 -7.56
C SER A 362 -2.28 13.61 -8.23
N GLN A 363 -3.32 13.80 -7.44
CA GLN A 363 -4.64 14.21 -7.91
C GLN A 363 -5.44 14.92 -6.82
N SER A 364 -6.49 15.67 -7.20
CA SER A 364 -7.51 16.15 -6.26
C SER A 364 -8.88 15.61 -6.64
N ARG A 365 -9.54 14.82 -5.79
CA ARG A 365 -10.85 14.19 -6.10
C ARG A 365 -11.87 14.25 -4.97
N GLY A 366 -13.15 14.13 -5.32
CA GLY A 366 -14.27 14.17 -4.37
C GLY A 366 -14.19 13.05 -3.32
N GLY A 367 -14.22 13.44 -2.05
CA GLY A 367 -14.04 12.56 -0.88
C GLY A 367 -12.70 12.81 -0.19
N GLU A 368 -11.62 12.68 -0.94
CA GLU A 368 -10.25 12.68 -0.42
C GLU A 368 -9.61 14.07 -0.44
N GLY A 369 -9.86 14.86 -1.48
CA GLY A 369 -9.09 16.09 -1.74
C GLY A 369 -7.78 15.79 -2.47
N VAL A 370 -6.75 16.60 -2.23
CA VAL A 370 -5.41 16.37 -2.77
C VAL A 370 -4.83 15.09 -2.15
N GLU A 371 -4.38 14.16 -2.99
CA GLU A 371 -3.82 12.89 -2.54
C GLU A 371 -2.66 12.43 -3.43
N LEU A 372 -1.80 11.60 -2.85
CA LEU A 372 -0.73 10.90 -3.53
C LEU A 372 -0.94 9.39 -3.42
N SER A 373 -0.90 8.67 -4.54
CA SER A 373 -1.11 7.23 -4.59
C SER A 373 -0.08 6.53 -5.48
N SER A 374 0.11 5.22 -5.31
CA SER A 374 0.93 4.42 -6.23
C SER A 374 0.39 4.52 -7.66
N LEU A 375 1.29 4.67 -8.63
CA LEU A 375 0.93 4.66 -10.04
C LEU A 375 0.29 3.32 -10.44
N ASP A 376 0.87 2.20 -10.00
CA ASP A 376 0.39 0.86 -10.33
C ASP A 376 -1.03 0.63 -9.79
N SER A 377 -1.23 0.91 -8.50
CA SER A 377 -2.55 0.75 -7.88
C SER A 377 -3.59 1.72 -8.47
N TYR A 378 -3.18 2.90 -8.93
CA TYR A 378 -4.06 3.81 -9.65
C TYR A 378 -4.50 3.20 -10.98
N LEU A 379 -3.55 2.73 -11.80
CA LEU A 379 -3.83 2.14 -13.11
C LEU A 379 -4.70 0.88 -12.98
N GLU A 380 -4.37 -0.02 -12.05
CA GLU A 380 -5.16 -1.22 -11.75
C GLU A 380 -6.62 -0.89 -11.44
N ARG A 381 -6.86 0.07 -10.53
CA ARG A 381 -8.23 0.48 -10.16
C ARG A 381 -8.99 1.08 -11.34
N LYS A 382 -8.32 1.84 -12.21
CA LYS A 382 -8.96 2.50 -13.36
C LYS A 382 -9.27 1.49 -14.46
N HIS A 383 -8.36 0.57 -14.74
CA HIS A 383 -8.58 -0.52 -15.69
C HIS A 383 -9.69 -1.46 -15.21
N ALA A 384 -9.70 -1.84 -13.92
CA ALA A 384 -10.75 -2.68 -13.33
C ALA A 384 -12.15 -2.04 -13.43
N LYS A 385 -12.24 -0.71 -13.38
CA LYS A 385 -13.49 0.05 -13.52
C LYS A 385 -13.86 0.37 -14.97
N GLY A 386 -13.05 -0.03 -15.94
CA GLY A 386 -13.28 0.28 -17.36
C GLY A 386 -13.18 1.77 -17.69
N VAL A 387 -12.46 2.55 -16.88
CA VAL A 387 -12.23 3.99 -17.12
C VAL A 387 -11.34 4.14 -18.35
N LYS A 388 -11.71 5.02 -19.28
CA LYS A 388 -10.85 5.29 -20.44
C LYS A 388 -9.79 6.31 -20.04
N LEU A 389 -8.53 5.91 -20.17
CA LEU A 389 -7.37 6.74 -19.84
C LEU A 389 -6.76 7.34 -21.11
N TYR A 390 -6.32 8.59 -20.99
CA TYR A 390 -5.59 9.30 -22.02
C TYR A 390 -4.43 10.06 -21.37
N ALA A 391 -3.20 9.77 -21.76
CA ALA A 391 -2.02 10.41 -21.20
C ALA A 391 -1.25 11.21 -22.24
N SER A 392 -0.68 12.34 -21.82
CA SER A 392 0.16 13.20 -22.65
C SER A 392 1.33 13.75 -21.84
N ASP A 393 2.33 14.30 -22.52
CA ASP A 393 3.59 14.74 -21.93
C ASP A 393 3.81 16.25 -22.08
N PRO A 394 3.33 17.09 -21.13
CA PRO A 394 3.53 18.54 -21.21
C PRO A 394 5.00 18.97 -21.09
N LEU A 395 5.90 18.06 -20.67
CA LEU A 395 7.32 18.33 -20.47
C LEU A 395 8.19 17.77 -21.60
N SER A 396 7.61 17.35 -22.73
CA SER A 396 8.31 16.70 -23.84
C SER A 396 9.55 17.47 -24.32
N GLU A 397 9.47 18.80 -24.38
CA GLU A 397 10.54 19.69 -24.84
C GLU A 397 11.70 19.83 -23.84
N ALA A 398 11.46 19.49 -22.57
CA ALA A 398 12.45 19.57 -21.51
C ALA A 398 13.09 18.21 -21.19
N ARG A 399 12.69 17.12 -21.85
CA ARG A 399 13.09 15.75 -21.47
C ARG A 399 14.60 15.55 -21.42
N ASP A 400 15.34 16.16 -22.35
CA ASP A 400 16.80 16.08 -22.41
C ASP A 400 17.51 16.87 -21.28
N LEU A 401 16.79 17.77 -20.60
CA LEU A 401 17.32 18.58 -19.50
C LEU A 401 17.09 17.94 -18.14
N LEU A 402 16.18 16.95 -18.05
CA LEU A 402 15.82 16.33 -16.79
C LEU A 402 16.85 15.29 -16.38
N GLN A 403 17.05 15.13 -15.07
CA GLN A 403 17.93 14.10 -14.56
C GLN A 403 17.41 12.71 -14.93
N GLU A 404 18.20 11.95 -15.69
CA GLU A 404 17.99 10.52 -15.81
C GLU A 404 18.34 9.84 -14.49
N ARG A 405 17.35 9.73 -13.60
CA ARG A 405 17.48 8.91 -12.39
C ARG A 405 17.20 7.46 -12.76
N SER A 406 18.20 6.80 -13.33
CA SER A 406 18.17 5.37 -13.61
C SER A 406 17.97 4.60 -12.31
N GLN A 407 16.96 3.71 -12.28
CA GLN A 407 16.88 2.63 -11.30
C GLN A 407 18.03 1.64 -11.56
N ASN A 408 19.21 1.89 -10.96
CA ASN A 408 20.12 0.91 -10.37
C ASN A 408 21.50 1.51 -10.07
N LYS A 409 21.93 1.32 -8.82
CA LYS A 409 23.34 1.31 -8.40
C LYS A 409 23.96 -0.02 -8.89
N GLN A 410 25.22 0.04 -9.35
CA GLN A 410 26.08 -1.00 -9.96
C GLN A 410 26.07 -0.91 -11.49
N GLN A 411 27.13 -0.51 -12.19
CA GLN A 411 28.56 -0.53 -11.85
C GLN A 411 29.27 0.44 -12.81
N SER A 412 30.13 1.30 -12.28
CA SER A 412 31.21 1.94 -13.02
C SER A 412 32.38 0.95 -13.12
N HIS A 413 32.88 0.68 -14.33
CA HIS A 413 34.31 0.68 -14.68
C HIS A 413 34.50 0.17 -16.12
N ALA A 414 34.86 1.08 -17.03
CA ALA A 414 36.13 1.05 -17.77
C ALA A 414 35.97 1.90 -19.04
N ALA A 415 36.65 3.03 -19.06
CA ALA A 415 36.80 3.88 -20.23
C ALA A 415 37.65 3.19 -21.29
N THR A 416 37.34 3.41 -22.57
CA THR A 416 38.32 3.91 -23.53
C THR A 416 37.62 4.51 -24.74
N GLU A 417 38.13 5.67 -25.12
CA GLU A 417 37.74 6.52 -26.23
C GLU A 417 37.78 5.77 -27.57
N HIS A 418 36.92 6.13 -28.53
CA HIS A 418 37.24 6.46 -29.93
C HIS A 418 35.97 6.99 -30.63
N LYS A 419 36.12 8.08 -31.39
CA LYS A 419 35.12 8.74 -32.26
C LYS A 419 35.75 8.87 -33.65
N PRO A 420 35.03 9.12 -34.76
CA PRO A 420 33.80 8.53 -35.31
C PRO A 420 34.05 7.84 -36.68
N SER A 421 33.10 7.03 -37.17
CA SER A 421 32.83 6.92 -38.61
C SER A 421 31.40 6.46 -38.89
N GLN A 422 30.83 6.99 -39.98
CA GLN A 422 29.42 6.95 -40.37
C GLN A 422 29.01 5.67 -41.14
N ALA A 423 27.69 5.44 -41.13
CA ALA A 423 26.82 4.93 -42.21
C ALA A 423 26.37 3.43 -42.22
N HIS A 424 25.08 3.28 -41.83
CA HIS A 424 24.02 2.37 -42.31
C HIS A 424 24.08 0.84 -42.11
N ALA A 425 23.29 0.31 -41.15
CA ALA A 425 22.08 -0.50 -41.37
C ALA A 425 21.50 -1.07 -40.05
N ALA A 426 20.21 -0.82 -39.80
CA ALA A 426 19.29 -1.30 -38.75
C ALA A 426 19.84 -2.17 -37.58
N ALA A 427 19.96 -1.58 -36.38
CA ALA A 427 20.42 -2.24 -35.16
C ALA A 427 19.25 -2.74 -34.28
N ASP A 428 19.33 -4.02 -33.89
CA ASP A 428 18.70 -4.54 -32.67
C ASP A 428 19.33 -3.88 -31.44
N ALA A 429 18.52 -3.55 -30.44
CA ALA A 429 18.99 -2.98 -29.18
C ALA A 429 19.84 -4.01 -28.41
N PRO A 430 20.98 -3.61 -27.80
CA PRO A 430 21.81 -4.51 -27.01
C PRO A 430 21.03 -5.07 -25.80
N GLY A 431 20.96 -6.40 -25.73
CA GLY A 431 20.42 -7.13 -24.56
C GLY A 431 18.99 -7.66 -24.67
N VAL A 432 18.39 -7.81 -25.87
CA VAL A 432 17.08 -8.48 -26.04
C VAL A 432 17.27 -9.85 -26.70
N LEU A 433 16.82 -10.94 -26.07
CA LEU A 433 16.85 -12.27 -26.67
C LEU A 433 15.48 -12.64 -27.23
N ARG A 434 15.44 -13.07 -28.48
CA ARG A 434 14.22 -13.47 -29.20
C ARG A 434 14.54 -14.56 -30.22
N GLU A 435 13.52 -15.03 -30.93
CA GLU A 435 13.68 -16.05 -31.96
C GLU A 435 14.81 -15.70 -32.95
N ASN A 436 15.62 -16.71 -33.27
CA ASN A 436 16.86 -16.65 -34.06
C ASN A 436 18.10 -16.08 -33.33
N ALA A 437 17.98 -15.60 -32.09
CA ALA A 437 19.15 -15.26 -31.27
C ALA A 437 20.00 -16.50 -30.99
N ARG A 438 21.33 -16.34 -30.91
CA ARG A 438 22.28 -17.42 -30.59
C ARG A 438 23.40 -16.90 -29.70
N GLY A 439 23.96 -17.77 -28.87
CA GLY A 439 25.16 -17.48 -28.08
C GLY A 439 25.07 -17.92 -26.63
N ALA A 440 26.04 -17.46 -25.83
CA ALA A 440 26.13 -17.81 -24.41
C ALA A 440 24.92 -17.32 -23.60
N GLU A 441 24.39 -16.13 -23.90
CA GLU A 441 23.24 -15.56 -23.19
C GLU A 441 21.96 -16.40 -23.37
N VAL A 442 21.73 -16.93 -24.57
CA VAL A 442 20.63 -17.87 -24.84
C VAL A 442 20.81 -19.17 -24.08
N ARG A 443 22.04 -19.67 -23.98
CA ARG A 443 22.34 -20.88 -23.22
C ARG A 443 22.05 -20.68 -21.73
N THR A 444 22.45 -19.54 -21.16
CA THR A 444 22.14 -19.18 -19.77
C THR A 444 20.63 -19.10 -19.55
N LEU A 445 19.90 -18.41 -20.43
CA LEU A 445 18.44 -18.35 -20.39
C LEU A 445 17.81 -19.76 -20.37
N GLN A 446 18.22 -20.63 -21.29
CA GLN A 446 17.72 -22.00 -21.38
C GLN A 446 18.01 -22.79 -20.10
N GLN A 447 19.19 -22.61 -19.49
CA GLN A 447 19.56 -23.23 -18.21
C GLN A 447 18.70 -22.72 -17.05
N THR A 448 18.51 -21.41 -16.91
CA THR A 448 17.66 -20.81 -15.87
C THR A 448 16.21 -21.31 -16.01
N LEU A 449 15.64 -21.29 -17.22
CA LEU A 449 14.30 -21.81 -17.47
C LEU A 449 14.19 -23.31 -17.12
N GLN A 450 15.19 -24.12 -17.47
CA GLN A 450 15.24 -25.53 -17.11
C GLN A 450 15.27 -25.74 -15.59
N GLN A 451 16.08 -24.95 -14.87
CA GLN A 451 16.19 -25.01 -13.41
C GLN A 451 14.86 -24.64 -12.72
N LEU A 452 14.22 -23.55 -13.16
CA LEU A 452 12.92 -23.13 -12.67
C LEU A 452 11.78 -24.10 -13.06
N GLY A 453 12.03 -24.99 -14.04
CA GLY A 453 11.13 -26.06 -14.42
C GLY A 453 10.25 -25.78 -15.63
N TYR A 454 10.52 -24.70 -16.37
CA TYR A 454 9.80 -24.36 -17.60
C TYR A 454 10.19 -25.29 -18.74
N LYS A 455 9.18 -25.67 -19.51
CA LYS A 455 9.23 -26.66 -20.59
C LYS A 455 8.63 -26.05 -21.85
N ASP A 456 8.85 -26.71 -22.98
CA ASP A 456 8.14 -26.36 -24.22
C ASP A 456 6.64 -26.72 -24.13
N ALA A 457 5.85 -26.33 -25.15
CA ALA A 457 4.41 -26.57 -25.17
C ALA A 457 4.05 -28.07 -25.18
N GLY A 458 4.98 -28.94 -25.60
CA GLY A 458 4.84 -30.40 -25.56
C GLY A 458 5.24 -31.03 -24.23
N GLY A 459 5.68 -30.25 -23.24
CA GLY A 459 6.11 -30.73 -21.93
C GLY A 459 7.51 -31.33 -21.90
N ASN A 460 8.30 -31.15 -22.96
CA ASN A 460 9.68 -31.62 -23.02
C ASN A 460 10.64 -30.58 -22.42
N GLU A 461 11.73 -31.05 -21.82
CA GLU A 461 12.76 -30.16 -21.28
C GLU A 461 13.53 -29.43 -22.39
N LEU A 462 13.94 -28.20 -22.08
CA LEU A 462 14.78 -27.40 -22.98
C LEU A 462 16.19 -28.01 -23.07
N LYS A 463 16.78 -27.93 -24.26
CA LYS A 463 18.21 -28.18 -24.45
C LYS A 463 18.94 -26.84 -24.39
N ALA A 464 19.96 -26.74 -23.54
CA ALA A 464 20.81 -25.55 -23.43
C ALA A 464 21.85 -25.50 -24.57
N ASP A 465 21.39 -25.55 -25.81
CA ASP A 465 22.24 -25.55 -27.00
C ASP A 465 22.75 -24.14 -27.38
N GLY A 466 22.17 -23.09 -26.78
CA GLY A 466 22.50 -21.69 -27.08
C GLY A 466 21.84 -21.16 -28.34
N ALA A 467 20.78 -21.83 -28.85
CA ALA A 467 19.99 -21.38 -29.99
C ALA A 467 18.54 -21.09 -29.59
N TYR A 468 18.09 -19.86 -29.83
CA TYR A 468 16.74 -19.42 -29.47
C TYR A 468 15.78 -19.82 -30.60
N GLY A 469 15.33 -21.07 -30.55
CA GLY A 469 14.28 -21.61 -31.43
C GLY A 469 12.91 -21.64 -30.75
N GLN A 470 11.91 -22.14 -31.49
CA GLN A 470 10.51 -22.26 -31.07
C GLN A 470 10.33 -22.80 -29.64
N ARG A 471 11.03 -23.88 -29.29
CA ARG A 471 10.94 -24.50 -27.94
C ARG A 471 11.36 -23.53 -26.83
N THR A 472 12.39 -22.71 -27.07
CA THR A 472 12.85 -21.69 -26.11
C THR A 472 11.82 -20.58 -26.00
N SER A 473 11.24 -20.14 -27.13
CA SER A 473 10.17 -19.14 -27.14
C SER A 473 8.96 -19.62 -26.33
N GLU A 474 8.51 -20.85 -26.54
CA GLU A 474 7.39 -21.43 -25.80
C GLU A 474 7.63 -21.48 -24.29
N ALA A 475 8.84 -21.86 -23.86
CA ALA A 475 9.21 -21.86 -22.45
C ALA A 475 9.31 -20.44 -21.87
N VAL A 476 9.80 -19.47 -22.63
CA VAL A 476 9.81 -18.05 -22.23
C VAL A 476 8.39 -17.52 -22.08
N LYS A 477 7.48 -17.86 -22.99
CA LYS A 477 6.06 -17.49 -22.89
C LYS A 477 5.40 -18.09 -21.66
N ALA A 478 5.71 -19.36 -21.35
CA ALA A 478 5.22 -20.01 -20.14
C ALA A 478 5.76 -19.32 -18.87
N PHE A 479 7.04 -18.94 -18.86
CA PHE A 479 7.64 -18.13 -17.81
C PHE A 479 6.95 -16.78 -17.66
N GLN A 480 6.86 -16.02 -18.76
CA GLN A 480 6.22 -14.71 -18.79
C GLN A 480 4.79 -14.77 -18.23
N ARG A 481 3.98 -15.74 -18.69
CA ARG A 481 2.61 -15.93 -18.20
C ARG A 481 2.54 -16.23 -16.70
N ALA A 482 3.44 -17.09 -16.19
CA ALA A 482 3.48 -17.43 -14.77
C ALA A 482 3.86 -16.22 -13.88
N HIS A 483 4.61 -15.27 -14.44
CA HIS A 483 5.08 -14.04 -13.78
C HIS A 483 4.26 -12.79 -14.15
N GLY A 484 3.08 -12.97 -14.76
CA GLY A 484 2.18 -11.85 -15.09
C GLY A 484 2.70 -10.89 -16.17
N LEU A 485 3.71 -11.31 -16.94
CA LEU A 485 4.27 -10.56 -18.07
C LEU A 485 3.53 -10.88 -19.38
N GLN A 486 3.74 -10.04 -20.39
CA GLN A 486 3.30 -10.34 -21.76
C GLN A 486 3.99 -11.59 -22.29
N ASP A 487 3.23 -12.58 -22.79
CA ASP A 487 3.73 -13.86 -23.29
C ASP A 487 4.13 -13.80 -24.77
N ASP A 488 4.93 -12.79 -25.13
CA ASP A 488 5.43 -12.56 -26.49
C ASP A 488 6.62 -13.45 -26.88
N GLY A 489 7.25 -14.12 -25.91
CA GLY A 489 8.42 -14.95 -26.14
C GLY A 489 9.67 -14.12 -26.43
N VAL A 490 9.71 -12.88 -25.96
CA VAL A 490 10.85 -11.95 -26.08
C VAL A 490 11.42 -11.69 -24.68
N VAL A 491 12.69 -12.03 -24.49
CA VAL A 491 13.41 -11.78 -23.24
C VAL A 491 13.97 -10.37 -23.24
N GLY A 492 13.07 -9.41 -23.01
CA GLY A 492 13.39 -8.02 -22.73
C GLY A 492 13.79 -7.79 -21.28
N ARG A 493 13.93 -6.52 -20.88
CA ARG A 493 14.36 -6.13 -19.53
C ARG A 493 13.46 -6.70 -18.43
N ASP A 494 12.15 -6.67 -18.61
CA ASP A 494 11.19 -7.16 -17.61
C ASP A 494 11.28 -8.67 -17.43
N THR A 495 11.40 -9.41 -18.53
CA THR A 495 11.60 -10.87 -18.48
C THR A 495 12.94 -11.23 -17.84
N GLN A 496 14.01 -10.47 -18.09
CA GLN A 496 15.31 -10.68 -17.42
C GLN A 496 15.26 -10.37 -15.93
N ALA A 497 14.55 -9.31 -15.53
CA ALA A 497 14.37 -8.96 -14.13
C ALA A 497 13.58 -10.05 -13.39
N ALA A 498 12.48 -10.52 -14.00
CA ALA A 498 11.69 -11.62 -13.46
C ALA A 498 12.51 -12.92 -13.34
N LEU A 499 13.33 -13.27 -14.34
CA LEU A 499 14.20 -14.46 -14.26
C LEU A 499 15.17 -14.38 -13.07
N LYS A 500 15.82 -13.22 -12.89
CA LYS A 500 16.71 -12.98 -11.74
C LYS A 500 15.98 -13.02 -10.40
N GLN A 501 14.72 -12.56 -10.37
CA GLN A 501 13.90 -12.61 -9.17
C GLN A 501 13.47 -14.05 -8.85
N ALA A 502 13.06 -14.83 -9.86
CA ALA A 502 12.67 -16.22 -9.73
C ALA A 502 13.83 -17.10 -9.19
N GLU A 503 15.08 -16.81 -9.57
CA GLU A 503 16.26 -17.47 -9.00
C GLU A 503 16.44 -17.21 -7.49
N LYS A 504 15.96 -16.07 -6.98
CA LYS A 504 16.07 -15.69 -5.56
C LYS A 504 14.85 -16.06 -4.74
N THR A 505 13.67 -15.87 -5.33
CA THR A 505 12.38 -16.00 -4.67
C THR A 505 11.42 -16.76 -5.58
N PRO A 506 11.62 -18.08 -5.75
CA PRO A 506 10.86 -18.84 -6.71
C PRO A 506 9.37 -18.89 -6.33
N LEU A 507 8.50 -18.91 -7.33
CA LEU A 507 7.06 -19.17 -7.17
C LEU A 507 6.82 -20.62 -6.75
N LEU A 508 5.68 -20.90 -6.12
CA LEU A 508 5.29 -22.26 -5.74
C LEU A 508 5.22 -23.23 -6.95
N SER A 509 4.98 -22.71 -8.15
CA SER A 509 4.99 -23.49 -9.40
C SER A 509 6.38 -23.86 -9.90
N GLU A 510 7.44 -23.24 -9.38
CA GLU A 510 8.80 -23.44 -9.86
C GLU A 510 9.52 -24.53 -9.07
N LYS A 511 10.26 -25.40 -9.78
CA LYS A 511 10.89 -26.60 -9.18
C LYS A 511 11.89 -26.29 -8.07
N THR A 512 12.46 -25.09 -8.07
CA THR A 512 13.43 -24.63 -7.08
C THR A 512 12.79 -24.17 -5.77
N ASN A 513 11.46 -24.01 -5.73
CA ASN A 513 10.76 -23.67 -4.50
C ASN A 513 10.68 -24.89 -3.55
N PRO A 514 11.07 -24.76 -2.27
CA PRO A 514 11.01 -25.87 -1.31
C PRO A 514 9.62 -26.49 -1.13
N ASP A 515 8.56 -25.69 -1.30
CA ASP A 515 7.17 -26.08 -1.13
C ASP A 515 6.49 -26.50 -2.44
N HIS A 516 7.25 -26.55 -3.55
CA HIS A 516 6.80 -27.05 -4.84
C HIS A 516 6.17 -28.46 -4.79
N PRO A 517 6.68 -29.43 -3.99
CA PRO A 517 6.06 -30.75 -3.90
C PRO A 517 4.63 -30.71 -3.36
N LEU A 518 4.36 -29.88 -2.34
CA LEU A 518 3.02 -29.71 -1.77
C LEU A 518 2.10 -28.98 -2.75
N PHE A 519 2.60 -27.95 -3.42
CA PHE A 519 1.89 -27.27 -4.50
C PHE A 519 1.48 -28.20 -5.64
N ASN A 520 2.40 -29.05 -6.10
CA ASN A 520 2.08 -30.03 -7.15
C ASN A 520 1.04 -31.06 -6.68
N GLN A 521 1.03 -31.44 -5.40
CA GLN A 521 -0.05 -32.27 -4.86
C GLN A 521 -1.39 -31.54 -4.96
N ALA A 522 -1.46 -30.27 -4.57
CA ALA A 522 -2.66 -29.46 -4.70
C ALA A 522 -3.13 -29.37 -6.17
N VAL A 523 -2.24 -29.06 -7.10
CA VAL A 523 -2.55 -29.02 -8.55
C VAL A 523 -3.12 -30.35 -9.02
N ASN A 524 -2.44 -31.46 -8.76
CA ASN A 524 -2.86 -32.79 -9.21
C ASN A 524 -4.23 -33.19 -8.65
N LYS A 525 -4.53 -32.83 -7.40
CA LYS A 525 -5.82 -33.15 -6.77
C LYS A 525 -6.94 -32.22 -7.25
N LEU A 526 -6.64 -30.96 -7.54
CA LEU A 526 -7.59 -30.04 -8.14
C LEU A 526 -7.92 -30.40 -9.59
N GLU A 527 -6.96 -30.90 -10.36
CA GLU A 527 -7.20 -31.42 -11.72
C GLU A 527 -8.14 -32.64 -11.72
N GLN A 528 -8.14 -33.44 -10.65
CA GLN A 528 -9.04 -34.59 -10.49
C GLN A 528 -10.52 -34.21 -10.29
N LEU A 529 -10.81 -32.94 -9.95
CA LEU A 529 -12.19 -32.44 -9.91
C LEU A 529 -12.82 -32.32 -11.30
N GLY A 530 -12.02 -32.40 -12.36
CA GLY A 530 -12.45 -32.40 -13.75
C GLY A 530 -12.26 -31.05 -14.46
N PRO A 531 -12.38 -31.03 -15.79
CA PRO A 531 -12.02 -29.87 -16.63
C PRO A 531 -12.92 -28.64 -16.41
N ASN A 532 -14.13 -28.83 -15.89
CA ASN A 532 -15.09 -27.76 -15.62
C ASN A 532 -15.00 -27.24 -14.17
N ALA A 533 -14.07 -27.76 -13.36
CA ALA A 533 -13.91 -27.32 -11.99
C ALA A 533 -13.41 -25.87 -11.92
N PHE A 534 -12.62 -25.41 -12.88
CA PHE A 534 -12.13 -24.02 -12.96
C PHE A 534 -12.34 -23.46 -14.36
N ALA A 535 -12.50 -22.14 -14.48
CA ALA A 535 -12.75 -21.52 -15.79
C ALA A 535 -11.54 -21.65 -16.74
N ASN A 536 -10.33 -21.70 -16.18
CA ASN A 536 -9.10 -21.90 -16.92
C ASN A 536 -8.00 -22.46 -16.01
N ARG A 537 -6.88 -22.88 -16.61
CA ARG A 537 -5.73 -23.43 -15.87
C ARG A 537 -5.11 -22.42 -14.89
N GLN A 538 -5.18 -21.12 -15.18
CA GLN A 538 -4.65 -20.09 -14.28
C GLN A 538 -5.42 -20.05 -12.95
N GLN A 539 -6.75 -20.12 -12.98
CA GLN A 539 -7.57 -20.19 -11.78
C GLN A 539 -7.29 -21.46 -10.96
N LEU A 540 -7.07 -22.60 -11.61
CA LEU A 540 -6.67 -23.84 -10.92
C LEU A 540 -5.32 -23.67 -10.22
N VAL A 541 -4.34 -23.07 -10.91
CA VAL A 541 -2.99 -22.81 -10.38
C VAL A 541 -3.04 -21.83 -9.20
N ASN A 542 -3.82 -20.76 -9.31
CA ASN A 542 -4.07 -19.81 -8.22
C ASN A 542 -4.66 -20.52 -7.00
N ALA A 543 -5.69 -21.36 -7.22
CA ALA A 543 -6.34 -22.11 -6.16
C ALA A 543 -5.39 -23.12 -5.49
N ALA A 544 -4.54 -23.78 -6.27
CA ALA A 544 -3.50 -24.66 -5.75
C ALA A 544 -2.48 -23.90 -4.89
N GLY A 545 -2.09 -22.69 -5.30
CA GLY A 545 -1.21 -21.82 -4.53
C GLY A 545 -1.81 -21.45 -3.18
N HIS A 546 -3.07 -21.00 -3.17
CA HIS A 546 -3.76 -20.65 -1.93
C HIS A 546 -3.96 -21.88 -1.03
N MET A 547 -4.34 -23.03 -1.59
CA MET A 547 -4.46 -24.29 -0.85
C MET A 547 -3.13 -24.73 -0.23
N THR A 548 -2.01 -24.50 -0.91
CA THR A 548 -0.66 -24.80 -0.37
C THR A 548 -0.34 -23.94 0.84
N PHE A 549 -0.72 -22.65 0.80
CA PHE A 549 -0.59 -21.74 1.93
C PHE A 549 -1.44 -22.21 3.12
N GLU A 550 -2.73 -22.48 2.92
CA GLU A 550 -3.62 -22.95 3.99
C GLU A 550 -3.15 -24.28 4.59
N ALA A 551 -2.68 -25.20 3.74
CA ALA A 551 -2.08 -26.46 4.19
C ALA A 551 -0.87 -26.20 5.11
N LYS A 552 0.04 -25.30 4.73
CA LYS A 552 1.20 -24.91 5.53
C LYS A 552 0.82 -24.31 6.89
N VAL A 553 -0.12 -23.37 6.90
CA VAL A 553 -0.61 -22.72 8.13
C VAL A 553 -1.24 -23.74 9.08
N SER A 554 -1.96 -24.73 8.55
CA SER A 554 -2.56 -25.80 9.35
C SER A 554 -1.57 -26.87 9.84
N GLY A 555 -0.30 -26.81 9.41
CA GLY A 555 0.71 -27.82 9.71
C GLY A 555 0.61 -29.10 8.87
N MET A 556 -0.20 -29.09 7.80
CA MET A 556 -0.35 -30.21 6.86
C MET A 556 0.95 -30.41 6.07
N GLN A 557 1.39 -31.67 5.97
CA GLN A 557 2.64 -32.07 5.32
C GLN A 557 2.41 -32.61 3.89
N ARG A 558 1.19 -33.08 3.59
CA ARG A 558 0.79 -33.59 2.28
C ARG A 558 -0.71 -33.47 2.06
N ILE A 559 -1.14 -33.43 0.81
CA ILE A 559 -2.55 -33.41 0.40
C ILE A 559 -2.89 -34.75 -0.25
N ASP A 560 -3.61 -35.59 0.50
CA ASP A 560 -4.02 -36.92 0.04
C ASP A 560 -5.27 -36.86 -0.85
N MET A 561 -6.17 -35.88 -0.59
CA MET A 561 -7.42 -35.69 -1.33
C MET A 561 -7.82 -34.21 -1.39
N VAL A 562 -8.49 -33.82 -2.49
CA VAL A 562 -9.28 -32.59 -2.55
C VAL A 562 -10.73 -32.94 -2.84
N ALA A 563 -11.64 -32.37 -2.07
CA ALA A 563 -13.09 -32.50 -2.27
C ALA A 563 -13.73 -31.12 -2.43
N GLN A 564 -14.78 -31.05 -3.24
CA GLN A 564 -15.58 -29.83 -3.39
C GLN A 564 -16.81 -29.90 -2.49
N SER A 565 -17.25 -28.77 -1.96
CA SER A 565 -18.52 -28.65 -1.25
C SER A 565 -19.71 -28.96 -2.16
N LYS A 566 -20.86 -29.31 -1.58
CA LYS A 566 -22.08 -29.66 -2.34
C LYS A 566 -22.60 -28.52 -3.22
N ASP A 567 -22.42 -27.27 -2.78
CA ASP A 567 -22.80 -26.05 -3.49
C ASP A 567 -21.71 -25.59 -4.48
N GLY A 568 -20.55 -26.24 -4.49
CA GLY A 568 -19.46 -25.96 -5.41
C GLY A 568 -18.56 -24.78 -5.02
N ASN A 569 -18.88 -24.03 -3.97
CA ASN A 569 -18.19 -22.80 -3.58
C ASN A 569 -16.95 -23.06 -2.71
N GLY A 570 -16.87 -24.21 -2.05
CA GLY A 570 -15.80 -24.58 -1.14
C GLY A 570 -14.91 -25.67 -1.69
N LEU A 571 -13.63 -25.61 -1.35
CA LEU A 571 -12.63 -26.66 -1.56
C LEU A 571 -12.11 -27.13 -0.21
N PHE A 572 -11.96 -28.44 -0.07
CA PHE A 572 -11.38 -29.08 1.11
C PHE A 572 -10.15 -29.87 0.71
N ALA A 573 -8.99 -29.51 1.26
CA ALA A 573 -7.80 -30.37 1.20
C ALA A 573 -7.75 -31.25 2.45
N VAL A 574 -7.48 -32.54 2.26
CA VAL A 574 -7.50 -33.55 3.32
C VAL A 574 -6.17 -34.31 3.34
N GLN A 575 -5.63 -34.48 4.54
CA GLN A 575 -4.51 -35.38 4.83
C GLN A 575 -5.00 -36.55 5.68
N GLY A 576 -4.74 -37.77 5.24
CA GLY A 576 -5.26 -39.00 5.83
C GLY A 576 -6.57 -39.47 5.18
N GLN A 577 -7.08 -40.61 5.67
CA GLN A 577 -8.37 -41.13 5.23
C GLN A 577 -9.50 -40.33 5.90
N PRO A 578 -10.57 -39.93 5.20
CA PRO A 578 -11.68 -39.18 5.82
C PRO A 578 -12.36 -39.89 7.01
N THR A 579 -12.22 -41.21 7.09
CA THR A 579 -12.74 -42.03 8.20
C THR A 579 -11.77 -42.14 9.38
N ASP A 580 -10.53 -41.69 9.23
CA ASP A 580 -9.54 -41.64 10.30
C ASP A 580 -9.81 -40.41 11.19
N PRO A 581 -10.04 -40.55 12.51
CA PRO A 581 -10.25 -39.39 13.38
C PRO A 581 -9.03 -38.45 13.46
N ALA A 582 -7.85 -38.91 13.07
CA ALA A 582 -6.63 -38.09 12.99
C ALA A 582 -6.45 -37.37 11.64
N HIS A 583 -7.41 -37.46 10.71
CA HIS A 583 -7.31 -36.73 9.46
C HIS A 583 -7.27 -35.22 9.71
N GLN A 584 -6.48 -34.50 8.91
CA GLN A 584 -6.48 -33.06 8.88
C GLN A 584 -7.28 -32.58 7.68
N ARG A 585 -7.99 -31.47 7.82
CA ARG A 585 -8.65 -30.81 6.70
C ARG A 585 -8.47 -29.30 6.78
N ILE A 586 -8.30 -28.68 5.62
CA ILE A 586 -8.41 -27.23 5.48
C ILE A 586 -9.57 -26.90 4.54
N TYR A 587 -10.18 -25.75 4.75
CA TYR A 587 -11.24 -25.21 3.91
C TYR A 587 -10.71 -24.00 3.16
N THR A 588 -11.11 -23.86 1.90
CA THR A 588 -10.79 -22.70 1.10
C THR A 588 -12.01 -22.30 0.28
N ASP A 589 -12.32 -21.00 0.28
CA ASP A 589 -13.31 -20.45 -0.65
C ASP A 589 -12.75 -20.49 -2.08
N LYS A 590 -13.48 -21.15 -2.99
CA LYS A 590 -13.01 -21.45 -4.35
C LYS A 590 -12.83 -20.18 -5.19
N ALA A 591 -13.73 -19.20 -5.07
CA ALA A 591 -13.66 -17.96 -5.83
C ALA A 591 -12.45 -17.13 -5.39
N THR A 592 -12.30 -16.95 -4.09
CA THR A 592 -11.15 -16.28 -3.47
C THR A 592 -9.83 -16.97 -3.86
N ALA A 593 -9.79 -18.30 -3.80
CA ALA A 593 -8.62 -19.09 -4.19
C ALA A 593 -8.26 -18.93 -5.67
N ALA A 594 -9.26 -18.92 -6.54
CA ALA A 594 -9.08 -18.80 -7.99
C ALA A 594 -8.61 -17.41 -8.42
N GLU A 595 -8.99 -16.36 -7.68
CA GLU A 595 -8.66 -14.96 -7.99
C GLU A 595 -7.34 -14.50 -7.37
N ARG A 596 -6.87 -15.14 -6.29
CA ARG A 596 -5.60 -14.80 -5.64
C ARG A 596 -4.40 -15.18 -6.53
N PRO A 597 -3.59 -14.22 -7.01
CA PRO A 597 -2.43 -14.53 -7.84
C PRO A 597 -1.44 -15.48 -7.14
N LEU A 598 -0.86 -16.41 -7.90
CA LEU A 598 0.12 -17.37 -7.39
C LEU A 598 1.30 -16.70 -6.66
N GLU A 599 1.74 -15.52 -7.10
CA GLU A 599 2.79 -14.74 -6.45
C GLU A 599 2.44 -14.38 -5.00
N GLN A 600 1.22 -13.94 -4.74
CA GLN A 600 0.76 -13.60 -3.39
C GLN A 600 0.74 -14.82 -2.48
N SER A 601 0.35 -15.98 -3.00
CA SER A 601 0.39 -17.24 -2.24
C SER A 601 1.82 -17.72 -1.99
N SER A 602 2.72 -17.52 -2.97
CA SER A 602 4.14 -17.87 -2.84
C SER A 602 4.85 -17.01 -1.79
N ASN A 603 4.53 -15.73 -1.73
CA ASN A 603 5.05 -14.81 -0.71
C ASN A 603 4.51 -15.15 0.69
N ALA A 604 3.22 -15.48 0.80
CA ALA A 604 2.59 -15.88 2.06
C ALA A 604 3.20 -17.17 2.64
N VAL A 605 3.43 -18.19 1.81
CA VAL A 605 4.11 -19.44 2.24
C VAL A 605 5.53 -19.17 2.74
N ARG A 606 6.27 -18.27 2.07
CA ARG A 606 7.63 -17.90 2.46
C ARG A 606 7.66 -17.23 3.83
N GLN A 607 6.71 -16.33 4.11
CA GLN A 607 6.58 -15.67 5.41
C GLN A 607 6.25 -16.68 6.51
N GLU A 608 5.33 -17.61 6.26
CA GLU A 608 4.98 -18.66 7.22
C GLU A 608 6.17 -19.56 7.58
N ALA A 609 6.97 -19.96 6.58
CA ALA A 609 8.17 -20.75 6.83
C ALA A 609 9.20 -20.02 7.73
N GLN A 610 9.34 -18.71 7.56
CA GLN A 610 10.22 -17.88 8.40
C GLN A 610 9.68 -17.79 9.84
N THR A 611 8.38 -17.63 10.00
CA THR A 611 7.72 -17.60 11.32
C THR A 611 7.89 -18.92 12.06
N GLN A 612 7.64 -20.07 11.41
CA GLN A 612 7.79 -21.39 12.03
C GLN A 612 9.23 -21.68 12.47
N THR A 613 10.22 -21.24 11.68
CA THR A 613 11.64 -21.38 12.03
C THR A 613 11.98 -20.56 13.28
N GLN A 614 11.52 -19.31 13.36
CA GLN A 614 11.75 -18.46 14.54
C GLN A 614 11.10 -19.01 15.81
N VAL A 615 9.90 -19.59 15.71
CA VAL A 615 9.21 -20.20 16.86
C VAL A 615 9.95 -21.47 17.32
N GLN A 616 10.44 -22.29 16.39
CA GLN A 616 11.25 -23.47 16.73
C GLN A 616 12.58 -23.09 17.40
N ASP A 617 13.30 -22.10 16.86
CA ASP A 617 14.55 -21.61 17.45
C ASP A 617 14.34 -21.07 18.88
N GLN A 618 13.24 -20.36 19.12
CA GLN A 618 12.90 -19.88 20.46
C GLN A 618 12.58 -21.03 21.42
N HIS A 619 11.85 -22.05 20.98
CA HIS A 619 11.56 -23.23 21.80
C HIS A 619 12.82 -24.06 22.09
N GLU A 620 13.75 -24.18 21.15
CA GLU A 620 15.03 -24.86 21.38
C GLU A 620 15.94 -24.08 22.34
N GLN A 621 15.97 -22.75 22.22
CA GLN A 621 16.70 -21.89 23.16
C GLN A 621 16.13 -22.00 24.58
N GLN A 622 14.80 -22.00 24.74
CA GLN A 622 14.16 -22.19 26.05
C GLN A 622 14.43 -23.59 26.64
N ARG A 623 14.43 -24.65 25.81
CA ARG A 623 14.78 -26.01 26.24
C ARG A 623 16.24 -26.15 26.65
N SER A 624 17.14 -25.43 25.99
CA SER A 624 18.57 -25.43 26.34
C SER A 624 18.84 -24.69 27.67
N GLN A 625 18.15 -23.57 27.92
CA GLN A 625 18.24 -22.83 29.19
C GLN A 625 17.62 -23.59 30.38
N GLY A 626 16.56 -24.37 30.16
CA GLY A 626 15.98 -25.23 31.20
C GLY A 626 16.88 -26.42 31.61
N ARG A 627 17.89 -26.77 30.80
CA ARG A 627 18.81 -27.88 31.09
C ARG A 627 20.09 -27.45 31.82
N SER A 628 20.36 -26.15 31.97
CA SER A 628 21.56 -25.65 32.68
C SER A 628 21.30 -25.28 34.15
N VAL A 629 20.13 -25.61 34.69
CA VAL A 629 19.75 -25.31 36.10
C VAL A 629 19.35 -26.59 36.87
N GLY A 630 19.79 -27.76 36.38
CA GLY A 630 19.55 -29.08 37.00
C GLY A 630 20.76 -29.60 37.72
#